data_AF-A0A6B1YIP2-F1
#
_entry.id   AF-A0A6B1YIP2-F1
#
_cell.length_a   1.000
_cell.length_b   1.000
_cell.length_c   1.000
_cell.angle_alpha   90.00
_cell.angle_beta   90.00
_cell.angle_gamma   90.00
#
_symmetry.space_group_name_H-M   'P 1'
#
loop_
_entity.id
_entity.type
_entity.pdbx_description
1 polymer ?
#
loop_
_entity_poly.entity_id
_entity_poly.type
_entity_poly.pdbx_seq_one_letter_code
_entity_poly.pdbx_strand_id
1 'polypeptide(L)'
;MHVNDDECHAAGVDPAEVARIARGLSRYAREAERLGLVIFGGSTGSLRFNDGGDGALILASLDGDYDGGDGACGPGADGLMRGEYA
;
A
#
# COMPACT_ATOMS: atom_id res chain seq x y z
N MET A 1 9.25 1.67 9.77
CA MET A 1 9.07 0.90 8.53
C MET A 1 10.06 -0.23 8.57
N HIS A 2 9.61 -1.43 8.23
CA HIS A 2 10.39 -2.65 8.20
C HIS A 2 10.42 -3.16 6.75
N VAL A 3 11.55 -3.73 6.33
CA VAL A 3 11.69 -4.41 5.05
C VAL A 3 12.08 -5.85 5.36
N ASN A 4 11.45 -6.73 4.61
CA ASN A 4 11.50 -8.18 4.74
C ASN A 4 12.52 -8.71 3.72
N ASP A 5 13.79 -8.81 4.15
CA ASP A 5 14.91 -9.10 3.24
C ASP A 5 14.79 -10.50 2.61
N ASP A 6 14.33 -11.50 3.37
CA ASP A 6 14.16 -12.87 2.87
C ASP A 6 13.06 -12.95 1.81
N GLU A 7 11.95 -12.23 1.99
CA GLU A 7 10.86 -12.11 1.02
C GLU A 7 11.30 -11.37 -0.24
N CYS A 8 12.13 -10.32 -0.09
CA CYS A 8 12.71 -9.61 -1.23
C CYS A 8 13.60 -10.54 -2.06
N HIS A 9 14.48 -11.30 -1.40
CA HIS A 9 15.32 -12.28 -2.07
C HIS A 9 14.50 -13.39 -2.74
N ALA A 10 13.47 -13.92 -2.06
CA ALA A 10 12.58 -14.94 -2.62
C ALA A 10 11.81 -14.45 -3.85
N ALA A 11 11.44 -13.17 -3.89
CA ALA A 11 10.79 -12.53 -5.04
C ALA A 11 11.77 -12.05 -6.12
N GLY A 12 13.08 -12.13 -5.90
CA GLY A 12 14.10 -11.68 -6.84
C GLY A 12 14.20 -10.16 -6.99
N VAL A 13 13.82 -9.39 -5.96
CA VAL A 13 13.87 -7.91 -5.95
C VAL A 13 14.91 -7.39 -4.97
N ASP A 14 15.52 -6.24 -5.27
CA ASP A 14 16.51 -5.61 -4.39
C ASP A 14 15.84 -5.00 -3.14
N PRO A 15 16.20 -5.44 -1.92
CA PRO A 15 15.68 -4.86 -0.67
C PRO A 15 15.88 -3.34 -0.57
N ALA A 16 16.97 -2.79 -1.13
CA ALA A 16 17.25 -1.36 -1.11
C ALA A 16 16.26 -0.56 -1.97
N GLU A 17 15.87 -1.10 -3.13
CA GLU A 17 14.86 -0.50 -3.98
C GLU A 17 13.47 -0.56 -3.34
N VAL A 18 13.10 -1.71 -2.76
CA VAL A 18 11.85 -1.87 -2.00
C VAL A 18 11.80 -0.86 -0.85
N ALA A 19 12.88 -0.72 -0.08
CA ALA A 19 12.97 0.25 1.01
C ALA A 19 12.82 1.70 0.52
N ARG A 20 13.39 2.04 -0.64
CA ARG A 20 13.27 3.38 -1.24
C ARG A 20 11.83 3.68 -1.63
N ILE A 21 11.15 2.74 -2.29
CA ILE A 21 9.75 2.87 -2.70
C ILE A 21 8.85 3.01 -1.47
N ALA A 22 8.98 2.10 -0.50
CA ALA A 22 8.20 2.11 0.73
C ALA A 22 8.36 3.42 1.53
N ARG A 23 9.58 4.00 1.57
CA ARG A 23 9.83 5.32 2.21
C ARG A 23 9.06 6.43 1.48
N GLY A 24 9.10 6.43 0.15
CA GLY A 24 8.39 7.41 -0.67
C GLY A 24 6.87 7.35 -0.46
N LEU A 25 6.30 6.15 -0.54
CA LEU A 25 4.86 5.93 -0.31
C LEU A 25 4.45 6.34 1.10
N SER A 26 5.22 5.96 2.13
CA SER A 26 4.95 6.37 3.52
C SER A 26 4.98 7.88 3.72
N ARG A 27 5.87 8.59 3.01
CA ARG A 27 5.93 10.05 3.07
C ARG A 27 4.66 10.66 2.49
N TYR A 28 4.27 10.26 1.28
CA TYR A 28 3.07 10.81 0.63
C TYR A 28 1.78 10.42 1.34
N ALA A 29 1.70 9.22 1.93
CA ALA A 29 0.57 8.83 2.76
C ALA A 29 0.37 9.75 3.97
N ARG A 30 1.46 10.13 4.65
CA ARG A 30 1.41 11.09 5.78
C ARG A 30 1.07 12.50 5.34
N GLU A 31 1.55 12.92 4.16
CA GLU A 31 1.18 14.22 3.59
C GLU A 31 -0.32 14.27 3.24
N ALA A 32 -0.85 13.19 2.65
CA ALA A 32 -2.28 13.02 2.39
C ALA A 32 -3.11 13.03 3.68
N GLU A 33 -2.69 12.28 4.71
CA GLU A 33 -3.34 12.25 6.03
C GLU A 33 -3.45 13.65 6.64
N ARG A 34 -2.41 14.46 6.57
CA ARG A 34 -2.42 15.85 7.08
C ARG A 34 -3.43 16.76 6.38
N LEU A 35 -3.84 16.41 5.17
CA LEU A 35 -4.87 17.10 4.39
C LEU A 35 -6.26 16.46 4.56
N GLY A 36 -6.40 15.44 5.41
CA GLY A 36 -7.64 14.67 5.58
C GLY A 36 -7.93 13.72 4.43
N LEU A 37 -6.92 13.35 3.63
CA LEU A 37 -7.05 12.47 2.48
C LEU A 37 -6.69 11.03 2.82
N VAL A 38 -7.31 10.09 2.11
CA VAL A 38 -7.01 8.66 2.16
C VAL A 38 -6.55 8.17 0.79
N ILE A 39 -5.46 7.39 0.76
CA ILE A 39 -5.07 6.60 -0.41
C ILE A 39 -5.87 5.30 -0.36
N PHE A 40 -6.67 5.04 -1.38
CA PHE A 40 -7.50 3.85 -1.47
C PHE A 40 -7.09 3.00 -2.68
N GLY A 41 -6.80 1.71 -2.44
CA GLY A 41 -6.54 0.70 -3.47
C GLY A 41 -7.77 -0.13 -3.81
N GLY A 42 -7.81 -0.70 -5.00
CA GLY A 42 -8.93 -1.44 -5.58
C GLY A 42 -8.63 -1.73 -7.05
N SER A 43 -9.63 -1.79 -7.94
CA SER A 43 -9.34 -1.95 -9.38
C SER A 43 -8.41 -0.87 -9.97
N THR A 44 -8.32 0.29 -9.31
CA THR A 44 -7.33 1.35 -9.51
C THR A 44 -7.03 2.03 -8.17
N GLY A 45 -5.89 2.74 -8.07
CA GLY A 45 -5.59 3.59 -6.91
C GLY A 45 -6.30 4.93 -7.00
N SER A 46 -6.70 5.51 -5.85
CA SER A 46 -7.31 6.85 -5.80
C SER A 46 -6.99 7.60 -4.51
N LEU A 47 -6.92 8.94 -4.61
CA LEU A 47 -6.92 9.84 -3.45
C LEU A 47 -8.36 10.28 -3.15
N ARG A 48 -8.79 10.08 -1.92
CA ARG A 48 -10.17 10.31 -1.50
C ARG A 48 -10.27 11.27 -0.33
N PHE A 49 -11.34 12.04 -0.29
CA PHE A 49 -11.71 12.88 0.86
C PHE A 49 -13.12 12.51 1.32
N ASN A 50 -13.30 12.29 2.62
CA ASN A 50 -14.61 12.05 3.19
C ASN A 50 -15.22 13.38 3.65
N ASP A 51 -16.23 13.85 2.94
CA ASP A 51 -16.98 15.07 3.24
C ASP A 51 -18.28 14.80 4.03
N GLY A 52 -18.55 13.53 4.39
CA GLY A 52 -19.77 13.11 5.07
C GLY A 52 -20.97 12.86 4.16
N GLY A 53 -20.81 12.88 2.84
CA GLY A 53 -21.85 12.56 1.86
C GLY A 53 -22.08 11.06 1.64
N ASP A 54 -22.78 10.72 0.55
CA ASP A 54 -23.13 9.34 0.15
C ASP A 54 -21.92 8.49 -0.30
N GLY A 55 -20.72 9.05 -0.27
CA GLY A 55 -19.46 8.40 -0.63
C GLY A 55 -18.32 9.40 -0.59
N ALA A 56 -17.08 8.89 -0.51
CA ALA A 56 -15.91 9.76 -0.52
C ALA A 56 -15.69 10.40 -1.90
N LEU A 57 -15.33 11.68 -1.92
CA LEU A 57 -14.94 12.40 -3.13
C LEU A 57 -13.63 11.82 -3.67
N ILE A 58 -13.61 11.48 -4.96
CA ILE A 58 -12.39 11.07 -5.66
C ILE A 58 -11.69 12.32 -6.16
N LEU A 59 -10.54 12.66 -5.57
CA LEU A 59 -9.78 13.87 -5.90
C LEU A 59 -8.74 13.62 -6.99
N ALA A 60 -8.22 12.40 -7.07
CA ALA A 60 -7.30 11.98 -8.12
C ALA A 60 -7.34 10.46 -8.30
N SER A 61 -7.16 10.01 -9.55
CA SER A 61 -6.82 8.62 -9.87
C SER A 61 -5.29 8.46 -9.85
N LEU A 62 -4.82 7.29 -9.44
CA LEU A 62 -3.39 6.96 -9.36
C LEU A 62 -3.06 5.87 -10.36
N ASP A 63 -1.97 6.06 -11.10
CA ASP A 63 -1.42 5.04 -11.98
C ASP A 63 -0.65 3.99 -11.15
N GLY A 64 -0.76 2.73 -11.55
CA GLY A 64 -0.10 1.59 -10.91
C GLY A 64 -1.06 0.46 -10.58
N ASP A 65 -0.52 -0.56 -9.90
CA ASP A 65 -1.27 -1.70 -9.40
C ASP A 65 -1.51 -1.52 -7.90
N TYR A 66 -2.78 -1.49 -7.51
CA TYR A 66 -3.20 -1.26 -6.13
C TYR A 66 -4.18 -2.34 -5.73
N ASP A 67 -4.01 -2.87 -4.53
CA ASP A 67 -4.98 -3.75 -3.90
C ASP A 67 -5.46 -3.11 -2.60
N GLY A 68 -6.74 -3.22 -2.31
CA GLY A 68 -7.43 -2.60 -1.18
C GLY A 68 -7.93 -3.59 -0.13
N GLY A 69 -7.47 -4.85 -0.15
CA GLY A 69 -7.89 -5.94 0.77
C GLY A 69 -7.89 -5.62 2.28
N ASP A 70 -8.13 -6.63 3.13
CA ASP A 70 -8.16 -6.51 4.60
C ASP A 70 -6.78 -6.12 5.19
N GLY A 71 -5.71 -6.24 4.42
CA GLY A 71 -4.34 -5.91 4.85
C GLY A 71 -3.76 -6.92 5.82
N ALA A 72 -4.41 -8.09 5.97
CA ALA A 72 -3.95 -9.18 6.81
C ALA A 72 -2.69 -9.84 6.19
N CYS A 73 -1.78 -10.29 7.06
CA CYS A 73 -0.62 -11.07 6.64
C CYS A 73 -0.20 -12.08 7.73
N GLY A 74 0.53 -13.12 7.31
CA GLY A 74 1.03 -14.14 8.22
C GLY A 74 2.16 -14.97 7.60
N PRO A 75 2.90 -15.73 8.42
CA PRO A 75 3.93 -16.63 7.94
C PRO A 75 3.31 -17.80 7.17
N GLY A 76 3.85 -18.09 5.99
CA GLY A 76 3.51 -19.23 5.15
C GLY A 76 4.23 -20.52 5.56
N ALA A 77 3.89 -21.63 4.90
CA ALA A 77 4.51 -22.93 5.15
C ALA A 77 6.02 -22.97 4.80
N ASP A 78 6.48 -22.03 3.98
CA ASP A 78 7.89 -21.83 3.61
C ASP A 78 8.62 -20.84 4.54
N GLY A 79 7.95 -20.36 5.59
CA GLY A 79 8.52 -19.40 6.54
C GLY A 79 8.51 -17.96 6.08
N LEU A 80 8.05 -17.66 4.86
CA LEU A 80 7.94 -16.31 4.33
C LEU A 80 6.65 -15.63 4.79
N MET A 81 6.68 -14.33 5.05
CA MET A 81 5.49 -13.52 5.28
C MET A 81 4.69 -13.34 3.99
N ARG A 82 3.39 -13.64 4.08
CA ARG A 82 2.45 -13.58 2.95
C ARG A 82 1.24 -12.72 3.33
N GLY A 83 0.76 -11.93 2.37
CA GLY A 83 -0.52 -11.23 2.50
C GLY A 83 -1.70 -12.20 2.38
N GLU A 84 -2.90 -11.67 2.57
CA GLU A 84 -4.14 -12.38 2.27
C GLU A 84 -4.21 -12.87 0.82
N TYR A 85 -4.97 -13.93 0.59
CA TYR A 85 -5.31 -14.35 -0.78
C TYR A 85 -6.36 -13.39 -1.33
N ALA A 86 -6.07 -12.78 -2.47
CA ALA A 86 -7.05 -12.05 -3.28
C ALA A 86 -8.04 -13.01 -3.94
#